data_AF-A0A1Q4VHC5-F1
#
_entry.id   AF-A0A1Q4VHC5-F1
#
_cell.length_a   1.000
_cell.length_b   1.000
_cell.length_c   1.000
_cell.angle_alpha   90.00
_cell.angle_beta   90.00
_cell.angle_gamma   90.00
#
_symmetry.space_group_name_H-M   'P 1'
#
loop_
_entity.id
_entity.type
_entity.pdbx_description
1 polymer ?
#
loop_
_entity_poly.entity_id
_entity_poly.type
_entity_poly.pdbx_seq_one_letter_code
_entity_poly.pdbx_strand_id
1 'polypeptide(L)'
;MTLYFDPMAILGKDRDAFRGRWEDRLWLNVPGPFYGGETDTCWTGRLSAPAHVLYGGRYLSEYVYRQPRTPADTALLVEAADNDPFLGYGCDGDSRWTPQTVREWWRDRGQVVQYLSDQRSTWEESDVRAGQGVAAAVRDFELYIAGGLATDLRIYLYWLEERRSPAPVDRLPEL
;
A
#
# COMPACT_ATOMS: atom_id res chain seq x y z
N MET A 1 6.24 -19.27 -8.56
CA MET A 1 6.40 -18.45 -7.34
C MET A 1 6.62 -17.03 -7.78
N THR A 2 5.86 -16.07 -7.25
CA THR A 2 6.08 -14.64 -7.54
C THR A 2 7.34 -14.19 -6.80
N LEU A 3 8.25 -13.50 -7.49
CA LEU A 3 9.47 -12.95 -6.89
C LEU A 3 9.16 -11.62 -6.20
N TYR A 4 10.01 -11.24 -5.24
CA TYR A 4 9.98 -9.86 -4.75
C TYR A 4 10.48 -8.94 -5.86
N PHE A 5 9.67 -7.95 -6.19
CA PHE A 5 10.06 -6.83 -7.04
C PHE A 5 10.58 -5.72 -6.14
N ASP A 6 11.82 -5.28 -6.35
CA ASP A 6 12.43 -4.16 -5.63
C ASP A 6 12.19 -2.85 -6.42
N PRO A 7 11.16 -2.06 -6.05
CA PRO A 7 10.90 -0.80 -6.73
C PRO A 7 11.94 0.28 -6.39
N MET A 8 12.64 0.14 -5.26
CA MET A 8 13.64 1.11 -4.82
C MET A 8 14.85 1.12 -5.74
N ALA A 9 15.18 -0.03 -6.35
CA ALA A 9 16.26 -0.16 -7.32
C ALA A 9 16.06 0.68 -8.61
N ILE A 10 14.80 1.00 -8.97
CA ILE A 10 14.47 1.68 -10.24
C ILE A 10 14.03 3.13 -10.07
N LEU A 11 13.71 3.57 -8.86
CA LEU A 11 13.14 4.89 -8.57
C LEU A 11 14.03 6.07 -8.96
N GLY A 12 15.37 5.94 -8.90
CA GLY A 12 16.29 7.02 -9.30
C GLY A 12 15.96 8.38 -8.65
N LYS A 13 15.77 9.42 -9.46
CA LYS A 13 15.39 10.78 -9.04
C LYS A 13 13.93 10.89 -8.59
N ASP A 14 13.07 9.96 -8.99
CA ASP A 14 11.64 10.00 -8.70
C ASP A 14 11.37 9.76 -7.20
N ARG A 15 12.40 9.39 -6.43
CA ARG A 15 12.37 9.41 -4.95
C ARG A 15 12.03 10.78 -4.38
N ASP A 16 12.35 11.86 -5.08
CA ASP A 16 12.13 13.24 -4.62
C ASP A 16 10.63 13.60 -4.51
N ALA A 17 9.75 12.82 -5.14
CA ALA A 17 8.29 12.90 -5.02
C ALA A 17 7.79 12.44 -3.65
N PHE A 18 8.52 11.53 -2.98
CA PHE A 18 8.09 10.89 -1.74
C PHE A 18 8.68 11.60 -0.52
N ARG A 19 7.92 12.50 0.10
CA ARG A 19 8.37 13.32 1.24
C ARG A 19 7.60 13.06 2.54
N GLY A 20 6.68 12.10 2.52
CA GLY A 20 5.86 11.72 3.65
C GLY A 20 6.68 11.10 4.78
N ARG A 21 6.33 11.40 6.03
CA ARG A 21 7.03 10.88 7.20
C ARG A 21 6.45 9.55 7.66
N TRP A 22 7.32 8.64 8.06
CA TRP A 22 6.92 7.31 8.51
C TRP A 22 5.96 7.33 9.70
N GLU A 23 6.16 8.29 10.60
CA GLU A 23 5.39 8.47 11.83
C GLU A 23 3.93 8.85 11.53
N ASP A 24 3.68 9.45 10.37
CA ASP A 24 2.36 9.91 9.93
C ASP A 24 1.60 8.84 9.12
N ARG A 25 2.23 7.70 8.81
CA ARG A 25 1.64 6.67 7.95
C ARG A 25 0.27 6.22 8.50
N LEU A 26 -0.69 6.07 7.62
CA LEU A 26 -1.97 5.46 8.00
C LEU A 26 -1.76 3.98 8.34
N TRP A 27 -2.40 3.50 9.41
CA TRP A 27 -2.36 2.09 9.82
C TRP A 27 -2.97 1.13 8.78
N LEU A 28 -3.73 1.67 7.82
CA LEU A 28 -4.34 0.94 6.70
C LEU A 28 -3.33 0.56 5.60
N ASN A 29 -2.14 1.17 5.57
CA ASN A 29 -1.13 0.83 4.56
C ASN A 29 -0.73 -0.63 4.68
N VAL A 30 -0.71 -1.33 3.54
CA VAL A 30 -0.14 -2.68 3.46
C VAL A 30 1.38 -2.59 3.56
N PRO A 31 2.03 -3.41 4.41
CA PRO A 31 3.48 -3.38 4.55
C PRO A 31 4.23 -3.51 3.23
N GLY A 32 5.27 -2.67 3.09
CA GLY A 32 6.08 -2.54 1.89
C GLY A 32 6.79 -1.19 1.82
N PRO A 33 7.50 -0.91 0.71
CA PRO A 33 8.29 0.30 0.55
C PRO A 33 7.46 1.58 0.57
N PHE A 34 6.29 1.56 -0.09
CA PHE A 34 5.47 2.76 -0.25
C PHE A 34 4.34 2.81 0.78
N TYR A 35 4.02 4.02 1.23
CA TYR A 35 2.89 4.29 2.11
C TYR A 35 2.36 5.70 1.90
N GLY A 36 1.10 5.94 2.28
CA GLY A 36 0.54 7.28 2.47
C GLY A 36 0.35 7.61 3.95
N GLY A 37 0.53 8.87 4.32
CA GLY A 37 0.35 9.38 5.68
C GLY A 37 -0.65 10.52 5.76
N GLU A 38 -0.22 11.68 6.24
CA GLU A 38 -0.98 12.94 6.16
C GLU A 38 -1.00 13.50 4.73
N THR A 39 -1.54 12.74 3.78
CA THR A 39 -1.81 13.26 2.43
C THR A 39 -3.03 14.18 2.48
N ASP A 40 -3.17 15.04 1.47
CA ASP A 40 -4.39 15.81 1.28
C ASP A 40 -5.52 14.90 0.79
N THR A 41 -6.74 15.40 0.94
CA THR A 41 -7.98 14.84 0.44
C THR A 41 -8.36 15.40 -0.91
N CYS A 42 -7.44 15.84 -1.77
CA CYS A 42 -7.83 16.25 -3.12
C CYS A 42 -8.26 15.07 -4.02
N TRP A 43 -8.23 13.83 -3.49
CA TRP A 43 -8.60 12.60 -4.19
C TRP A 43 -7.76 12.37 -5.45
N THR A 44 -6.49 12.79 -5.46
CA THR A 44 -5.66 12.78 -6.65
C THR A 44 -4.92 11.45 -6.83
N GLY A 45 -4.52 10.77 -5.75
CA GLY A 45 -3.67 9.58 -5.88
C GLY A 45 -4.31 8.42 -6.63
N ARG A 46 -5.64 8.23 -6.52
CA ARG A 46 -6.35 7.21 -7.32
C ARG A 46 -6.58 7.59 -8.77
N LEU A 47 -6.49 8.87 -9.14
CA LEU A 47 -6.56 9.25 -10.55
C LEU A 47 -5.36 8.69 -11.32
N SER A 48 -4.21 8.60 -10.64
CA SER A 48 -2.98 8.02 -11.18
C SER A 48 -2.86 6.52 -10.88
N ALA A 49 -3.10 6.09 -9.63
CA ALA A 49 -2.82 4.73 -9.16
C ALA A 49 -4.03 4.02 -8.51
N PRO A 50 -5.16 3.84 -9.22
CA PRO A 50 -6.41 3.31 -8.64
C PRO A 50 -6.31 1.87 -8.11
N ALA A 51 -5.34 1.10 -8.62
CA ALA A 51 -5.07 -0.29 -8.20
C ALA A 51 -4.10 -0.40 -7.01
N HIS A 52 -3.56 0.72 -6.53
CA HIS A 52 -2.58 0.78 -5.43
C HIS A 52 -3.04 1.68 -4.28
N VAL A 53 -3.84 2.71 -4.57
CA VAL A 53 -4.24 3.75 -3.62
C VAL A 53 -5.72 3.62 -3.23
N LEU A 54 -6.00 3.82 -1.94
CA LEU A 54 -7.34 3.95 -1.38
C LEU A 54 -7.40 5.15 -0.43
N TYR A 55 -8.63 5.58 -0.12
CA TYR A 55 -8.91 6.64 0.84
C TYR A 55 -9.33 6.06 2.18
N GLY A 56 -8.90 6.67 3.27
CA GLY A 56 -9.32 6.25 4.59
C GLY A 56 -8.75 7.06 5.74
N GLY A 57 -8.88 6.50 6.94
CA GLY A 57 -8.56 7.21 8.17
C GLY A 57 -9.56 8.31 8.51
N ARG A 58 -9.26 9.07 9.56
CA ARG A 58 -10.15 10.11 10.11
C ARG A 58 -10.41 11.25 9.11
N TYR A 59 -9.41 11.57 8.30
CA TYR A 59 -9.44 12.70 7.39
C TYR A 59 -9.56 12.28 5.94
N LEU A 60 -9.87 11.03 5.60
CA LEU A 60 -9.91 10.54 4.21
C LEU A 60 -8.58 10.74 3.44
N SER A 61 -7.45 10.69 4.15
CA SER A 61 -6.12 10.66 3.53
C SER A 61 -5.93 9.36 2.72
N GLU A 62 -4.92 9.37 1.88
CA GLU A 62 -4.60 8.33 0.92
C GLU A 62 -3.62 7.32 1.53
N TYR A 63 -3.78 6.05 1.19
CA TYR A 63 -2.88 4.98 1.63
C TYR A 63 -2.65 3.94 0.53
N VAL A 64 -1.51 3.27 0.60
CA VAL A 64 -1.13 2.21 -0.34
C VAL A 64 -1.66 0.88 0.17
N TYR A 65 -2.69 0.35 -0.49
CA TYR A 65 -3.31 -0.94 -0.14
C TYR A 65 -2.73 -2.12 -0.93
N ARG A 66 -1.94 -1.84 -1.97
CA ARG A 66 -1.24 -2.85 -2.76
C ARG A 66 0.10 -2.29 -3.24
N GLN A 67 1.19 -2.95 -2.87
CA GLN A 67 2.53 -2.58 -3.29
C GLN A 67 2.74 -2.86 -4.79
N PRO A 68 3.55 -2.05 -5.50
CA PRO A 68 3.79 -2.22 -6.93
C PRO A 68 4.59 -3.50 -7.18
N ARG A 69 4.31 -4.17 -8.30
CA ARG A 69 5.03 -5.41 -8.70
C ARG A 69 5.76 -5.26 -10.03
N THR A 70 5.63 -4.11 -10.69
CA THR A 70 6.26 -3.82 -11.97
C THR A 70 6.76 -2.38 -12.02
N PRO A 71 7.68 -2.05 -12.95
CA PRO A 71 8.10 -0.67 -13.17
C PRO A 71 6.95 0.27 -13.53
N ALA A 72 5.94 -0.23 -14.26
CA ALA A 72 4.75 0.55 -14.60
C ALA A 72 3.94 0.90 -13.35
N ASP A 73 3.71 -0.08 -12.47
CA ASP A 73 3.02 0.13 -11.19
C ASP A 73 3.76 1.18 -10.33
N THR A 74 5.09 1.12 -10.29
CA THR A 74 5.92 2.10 -9.57
C THR A 74 5.77 3.50 -10.16
N ALA A 75 5.76 3.63 -11.49
CA ALA A 75 5.56 4.93 -12.13
C ALA A 75 4.19 5.55 -11.79
N LEU A 76 3.13 4.73 -11.68
CA LEU A 76 1.81 5.22 -11.26
C LEU A 76 1.83 5.75 -9.82
N LEU A 77 2.57 5.10 -8.91
CA LEU A 77 2.72 5.57 -7.52
C LEU A 77 3.60 6.83 -7.42
N VAL A 78 4.61 6.98 -8.27
CA VAL A 78 5.36 8.23 -8.41
C VAL A 78 4.43 9.36 -8.81
N GLU A 79 3.62 9.13 -9.85
CA GLU A 79 2.65 10.12 -10.32
C GLU A 79 1.62 10.48 -9.24
N ALA A 80 1.14 9.49 -8.47
CA ALA A 80 0.26 9.75 -7.33
C ALA A 80 0.92 10.65 -6.28
N ALA A 81 2.18 10.38 -5.94
CA ALA A 81 2.94 11.18 -4.98
C ALA A 81 3.23 12.60 -5.48
N ASP A 82 3.57 12.78 -6.75
CA ASP A 82 3.81 14.08 -7.37
C ASP A 82 2.54 14.96 -7.42
N ASN A 83 1.36 14.32 -7.48
CA ASN A 83 0.07 15.01 -7.50
C ASN A 83 -0.56 15.15 -6.10
N ASP A 84 0.12 14.79 -5.01
CA ASP A 84 -0.35 15.03 -3.65
C ASP A 84 0.11 16.43 -3.18
N PRO A 85 -0.81 17.39 -2.97
CA PRO A 85 -0.46 18.73 -2.52
C PRO A 85 0.29 18.76 -1.18
N PHE A 86 0.07 17.76 -0.30
CA PHE A 86 0.69 17.70 1.02
C PHE A 86 1.97 16.87 1.02
N LEU A 87 2.30 16.20 -0.09
CA LEU A 87 3.50 15.39 -0.25
C LEU A 87 3.63 14.31 0.86
N GLY A 88 2.49 13.76 1.30
CA GLY A 88 2.35 12.81 2.39
C GLY A 88 2.66 11.36 2.03
N TYR A 89 3.00 11.07 0.77
CA TYR A 89 3.51 9.78 0.33
C TYR A 89 4.97 9.58 0.71
N GLY A 90 5.30 8.43 1.27
CA GLY A 90 6.67 8.02 1.57
C GLY A 90 7.07 6.73 0.86
N CYS A 91 8.38 6.52 0.71
CA CYS A 91 8.97 5.33 0.07
C CYS A 91 10.10 4.69 0.90
N ASP A 92 10.31 5.09 2.15
CA ASP A 92 11.37 4.54 3.02
C ASP A 92 10.91 3.31 3.83
N GLY A 93 9.74 2.74 3.52
CA GLY A 93 9.11 1.66 4.28
C GLY A 93 9.98 0.41 4.43
N ASP A 94 10.78 0.09 3.43
CA ASP A 94 11.75 -1.03 3.45
C ASP A 94 12.85 -0.92 4.52
N SER A 95 13.10 0.30 4.99
CA SER A 95 14.05 0.61 6.06
C SER A 95 13.37 0.74 7.43
N ARG A 96 12.03 0.75 7.47
CA ARG A 96 11.23 1.04 8.67
C ARG A 96 10.41 -0.15 9.14
N TRP A 97 9.84 -0.92 8.20
CA TRP A 97 9.19 -2.19 8.51
C TRP A 97 10.22 -3.17 9.04
N THR A 98 9.89 -3.81 10.15
CA THR A 98 10.61 -4.96 10.69
C THR A 98 9.76 -6.22 10.51
N PRO A 99 10.37 -7.42 10.47
CA PRO A 99 9.62 -8.66 10.43
C PRO A 99 8.56 -8.77 11.53
N GLN A 100 8.85 -8.27 12.74
CA GLN A 100 7.89 -8.23 13.83
C GLN A 100 6.69 -7.34 13.50
N THR A 101 6.91 -6.10 13.08
CA THR A 101 5.82 -5.16 12.78
C THR A 101 4.95 -5.59 11.60
N VAL A 102 5.50 -6.31 10.64
CA VAL A 102 4.72 -6.91 9.53
C VAL A 102 3.80 -8.01 10.05
N ARG A 103 4.29 -8.88 10.93
CA ARG A 103 3.48 -9.93 11.58
C ARG A 103 2.40 -9.33 12.48
N GLU A 104 2.71 -8.27 13.22
CA GLU A 104 1.73 -7.52 14.01
C GLU A 104 0.62 -6.95 13.14
N TRP A 105 0.97 -6.26 12.04
CA TRP A 105 -0.01 -5.77 11.07
C TRP A 105 -0.88 -6.90 10.53
N TRP A 106 -0.27 -8.04 10.15
CA TRP A 106 -1.01 -9.20 9.64
C TRP A 106 -1.96 -9.78 10.69
N ARG A 107 -1.52 -9.93 11.94
CA ARG A 107 -2.37 -10.40 13.04
C ARG A 107 -3.57 -9.47 13.24
N ASP A 108 -3.34 -8.15 13.13
CA ASP A 108 -4.34 -7.13 13.42
C ASP A 108 -5.20 -6.75 12.20
N ARG A 109 -4.97 -7.38 11.03
CA ARG A 109 -5.69 -7.16 9.76
C ARG A 109 -7.21 -7.22 9.86
N GLY A 110 -7.76 -7.93 10.87
CA GLY A 110 -9.20 -7.95 11.12
C GLY A 110 -9.78 -6.55 11.35
N GLN A 111 -9.01 -5.64 11.95
CA GLN A 111 -9.39 -4.24 12.13
C GLN A 111 -9.48 -3.50 10.78
N VAL A 112 -8.58 -3.81 9.83
CA VAL A 112 -8.61 -3.26 8.48
C VAL A 112 -9.88 -3.72 7.76
N VAL A 113 -10.17 -5.03 7.78
CA VAL A 113 -11.38 -5.58 7.15
C VAL A 113 -12.65 -4.99 7.75
N GLN A 114 -12.71 -4.86 9.07
CA GLN A 114 -13.85 -4.23 9.73
C GLN A 114 -14.02 -2.77 9.28
N TYR A 115 -12.94 -1.98 9.26
CA TYR A 115 -12.97 -0.60 8.77
C TYR A 115 -13.49 -0.51 7.33
N LEU A 116 -13.01 -1.38 6.43
CA LEU A 116 -13.46 -1.42 5.04
C LEU A 116 -14.96 -1.74 4.93
N SER A 117 -15.43 -2.72 5.71
CA SER A 117 -16.84 -3.12 5.73
C SER A 117 -17.74 -2.02 6.27
N ASP A 118 -17.35 -1.35 7.36
CA ASP A 118 -18.13 -0.29 8.00
C ASP A 118 -18.32 0.94 7.08
N GLN A 119 -17.40 1.15 6.14
CA GLN A 119 -17.44 2.28 5.20
C GLN A 119 -18.10 1.94 3.85
N ARG A 120 -18.58 0.71 3.64
CA ARG A 120 -19.04 0.23 2.32
C ARG A 120 -20.09 1.14 1.66
N SER A 121 -21.14 1.51 2.38
CA SER A 121 -22.20 2.39 1.85
C SER A 121 -21.67 3.78 1.50
N THR A 122 -20.77 4.31 2.33
CA THR A 122 -20.13 5.62 2.10
C THR A 122 -19.34 5.63 0.80
N TRP A 123 -18.63 4.54 0.49
CA TRP A 123 -17.88 4.40 -0.76
C TRP A 123 -18.78 4.25 -1.98
N GLU A 124 -19.90 3.55 -1.87
CA GLU A 124 -20.88 3.44 -2.95
C GLU A 124 -21.50 4.81 -3.28
N GLU A 125 -21.88 5.58 -2.26
CA GLU A 125 -22.38 6.95 -2.43
C GLU A 125 -21.32 7.92 -2.98
N SER A 126 -20.06 7.71 -2.61
CA SER A 126 -18.94 8.47 -3.16
C SER A 126 -18.75 8.17 -4.65
N ASP A 127 -18.81 6.91 -5.05
CA ASP A 127 -18.67 6.50 -6.45
C ASP A 127 -19.80 7.02 -7.35
N VAL A 128 -21.03 7.11 -6.84
CA VAL A 128 -22.14 7.75 -7.57
C VAL A 128 -21.82 9.23 -7.92
N ARG A 129 -21.04 9.91 -7.07
CA ARG A 129 -20.69 11.34 -7.25
C ARG A 129 -19.40 11.55 -8.03
N ALA A 130 -18.36 10.78 -7.72
CA ALA A 130 -17.00 11.00 -8.21
C ALA A 130 -16.55 9.99 -9.27
N GLY A 131 -17.20 8.82 -9.36
CA GLY A 131 -16.91 7.81 -10.39
C GLY A 131 -15.54 7.16 -10.33
N GLN A 132 -14.84 7.20 -9.20
CA GLN A 132 -13.46 6.71 -9.08
C GLN A 132 -13.33 5.19 -8.78
N GLY A 133 -14.44 4.48 -8.66
CA GLY A 133 -14.47 3.03 -8.41
C GLY A 133 -13.92 2.62 -7.04
N VAL A 134 -14.05 3.48 -6.03
CA VAL A 134 -13.57 3.25 -4.66
C VAL A 134 -14.25 2.02 -4.05
N ALA A 135 -15.56 1.85 -4.21
CA ALA A 135 -16.28 0.70 -3.67
C ALA A 135 -15.81 -0.63 -4.28
N ALA A 136 -15.46 -0.63 -5.57
CA ALA A 136 -14.89 -1.79 -6.23
C ALA A 136 -13.49 -2.12 -5.71
N ALA A 137 -12.63 -1.10 -5.53
CA ALA A 137 -11.29 -1.28 -4.97
C ALA A 137 -11.30 -1.70 -3.50
N VAL A 138 -12.27 -1.24 -2.70
CA VAL A 138 -12.46 -1.71 -1.32
C VAL A 138 -12.77 -3.21 -1.31
N ARG A 139 -13.66 -3.68 -2.18
CA ARG A 139 -13.94 -5.13 -2.34
C ARG A 139 -12.71 -5.90 -2.79
N ASP A 140 -11.94 -5.36 -3.74
CA ASP A 140 -10.67 -5.95 -4.17
C ASP A 140 -9.67 -6.06 -3.01
N PHE A 141 -9.60 -5.05 -2.13
CA PHE A 141 -8.73 -5.09 -0.96
C PHE A 141 -9.18 -6.15 0.05
N GLU A 142 -10.49 -6.26 0.33
CA GLU A 142 -11.06 -7.31 1.19
C GLU A 142 -10.70 -8.72 0.65
N LEU A 143 -10.88 -8.94 -0.65
CA LEU A 143 -10.51 -10.20 -1.31
C LEU A 143 -9.00 -10.45 -1.28
N TYR A 144 -8.21 -9.39 -1.44
CA TYR A 144 -6.75 -9.49 -1.39
C TYR A 144 -6.26 -9.89 -0.01
N ILE A 145 -6.79 -9.30 1.07
CA ILE A 145 -6.51 -9.69 2.46
C ILE A 145 -6.89 -11.16 2.71
N ALA A 146 -8.04 -11.61 2.20
CA ALA A 146 -8.52 -12.98 2.37
C ALA A 146 -7.74 -14.02 1.55
N GLY A 147 -7.02 -13.59 0.51
CA GLY A 147 -6.31 -14.47 -0.41
C GLY A 147 -4.83 -14.13 -0.55
N GLY A 148 -4.50 -13.35 -1.58
CA GLY A 148 -3.13 -13.18 -2.06
C GLY A 148 -2.16 -12.50 -1.08
N LEU A 149 -2.66 -11.63 -0.19
CA LEU A 149 -1.80 -10.76 0.63
C LEU A 149 -0.89 -11.55 1.57
N ALA A 150 -1.36 -12.68 2.11
CA ALA A 150 -0.52 -13.53 2.96
C ALA A 150 0.75 -14.00 2.24
N THR A 151 0.64 -14.36 0.96
CA THR A 151 1.80 -14.84 0.19
C THR A 151 2.78 -13.70 -0.08
N ASP A 152 2.25 -12.53 -0.45
CA ASP A 152 3.05 -11.33 -0.69
C ASP A 152 3.80 -10.86 0.56
N LEU A 153 3.14 -10.82 1.72
CA LEU A 153 3.79 -10.44 2.97
C LEU A 153 4.88 -11.44 3.38
N ARG A 154 4.72 -12.74 3.09
CA ARG A 154 5.77 -13.73 3.34
C ARG A 154 6.98 -13.56 2.43
N ILE A 155 6.75 -13.19 1.16
CA ILE A 155 7.83 -12.82 0.24
C ILE A 155 8.53 -11.56 0.73
N TYR A 156 7.77 -10.56 1.19
CA TYR A 156 8.34 -9.33 1.73
C TYR A 156 9.11 -9.56 3.04
N LEU A 157 8.61 -10.39 3.96
CA LEU A 157 9.33 -10.83 5.16
C LEU A 157 10.66 -11.46 4.81
N TYR A 158 10.67 -12.37 3.83
CA TYR A 158 11.91 -12.98 3.34
C TYR A 158 12.90 -11.93 2.85
N TRP A 159 12.42 -10.95 2.07
CA TRP A 159 13.26 -9.87 1.59
C TRP A 159 13.79 -8.97 2.72
N LEU A 160 12.99 -8.68 3.75
CA LEU A 160 13.44 -7.91 4.91
C LEU A 160 14.56 -8.63 5.69
N GLU A 161 14.46 -9.95 5.81
CA GLU A 161 15.41 -10.79 6.54
C GLU A 161 16.71 -11.05 5.72
N GLU A 162 16.58 -11.37 4.44
CA GLU A 162 17.69 -11.85 3.59
C GLU A 162 18.22 -10.80 2.61
N ARG A 163 17.50 -9.68 2.42
CA ARG A 163 17.79 -8.61 1.45
C ARG A 163 17.98 -9.11 0.02
N ARG A 164 17.23 -10.16 -0.34
CA ARG A 164 17.11 -10.71 -1.69
C ARG A 164 15.74 -11.34 -1.90
N SER A 165 15.32 -11.50 -3.16
CA SER A 165 14.12 -12.27 -3.48
C SER A 165 14.31 -13.76 -3.14
N PRO A 166 13.26 -14.47 -2.68
CA PRO A 166 13.31 -15.92 -2.49
C PRO A 166 13.45 -16.65 -3.83
N ALA A 167 14.23 -17.73 -3.83
CA ALA A 167 14.33 -18.71 -4.91
C ALA A 167 13.29 -19.83 -4.72
N PRO A 168 12.94 -20.61 -5.76
CA PRO A 168 11.88 -21.64 -5.66
C PRO A 168 12.08 -22.71 -4.57
N VAL A 169 13.31 -22.88 -4.09
CA VAL A 169 13.67 -23.84 -3.03
C VAL A 169 13.66 -23.24 -1.63
N ASP A 170 13.58 -21.91 -1.52
CA ASP A 170 13.62 -21.21 -0.24
C ASP A 170 12.29 -21.37 0.51
N ARG A 171 12.37 -21.61 1.82
CA ARG A 171 11.20 -21.63 2.69
C ARG A 171 10.85 -20.20 3.10
N LEU A 172 9.65 -19.76 2.76
CA LEU A 172 9.18 -18.43 3.15
C LEU A 172 8.86 -18.37 4.66
N PRO A 173 9.17 -17.25 5.36
CA PRO A 173 8.88 -17.06 6.77
C PRO A 173 7.38 -17.16 7.04
N GLU A 174 7.01 -17.46 8.28
CA GLU A 174 5.61 -17.49 8.73
C GLU A 174 5.16 -16.09 9.18
N LEU A 175 3.85 -15.83 9.04
CA LEU A 175 3.18 -14.59 9.43
C LEU A 175 2.63 -14.67 10.85
#